data_AF-A0A4P9Z1L1-F1
#
_entry.id   AF-A0A4P9Z1L1-F1
#
_cell.length_a   1.000
_cell.length_b   1.000
_cell.length_c   1.000
_cell.angle_alpha   90.00
_cell.angle_beta   90.00
_cell.angle_gamma   90.00
#
_symmetry.space_group_name_H-M   'P 1'
#
loop_
_entity.id
_entity.type
_entity.pdbx_description
1 polymer ?
#
loop_
_entity_poly.entity_id
_entity_poly.type
_entity_poly.pdbx_seq_one_letter_code
_entity_poly.pdbx_strand_id
1 'polypeptide(L)'
;MTASLEAPSWGYEGAMGPAHWAKLSPKYHACGEGKHQSPINLQPSTARRYTGNTAPTLDLQRWTATTGPVSAVHNGHALQVDMPANAASLRYANTTYTMQQWHIHTPSEHRIDGRHYAGEIHWVSKSAEGQLLVVGAFFDAADKATEPNFLTPITAQPQERTSNVKLDWSGVRALATPQDYWTYSGSLTTPPCTEGVTWIVLNEPLKLSSEQVRRLVDTNNFNARYTMPTAKL
;
A
#
# COMPACT_ATOMS: atom_id res chain seq x y z
N MET A 1 -11.90 -10.23 -30.42
CA MET A 1 -10.45 -10.44 -30.16
C MET A 1 -10.28 -10.48 -28.65
N THR A 2 -10.11 -11.66 -28.08
CA THR A 2 -9.78 -11.83 -26.67
C THR A 2 -8.35 -11.35 -26.48
N ALA A 3 -8.14 -10.24 -25.78
CA ALA A 3 -6.81 -9.85 -25.35
C ALA A 3 -6.25 -11.00 -24.50
N SER A 4 -5.18 -11.66 -24.95
CA SER A 4 -4.44 -12.55 -24.07
C SER A 4 -3.82 -11.69 -22.99
N LEU A 5 -4.16 -11.96 -21.72
CA LEU A 5 -3.37 -11.48 -20.60
C LEU A 5 -1.96 -12.02 -20.82
N GLU A 6 -0.99 -11.15 -21.15
CA GLU A 6 0.42 -11.54 -21.15
C GLU A 6 0.73 -12.17 -19.79
N ALA A 7 1.44 -13.30 -19.79
CA ALA A 7 1.85 -13.94 -18.55
C ALA A 7 2.61 -12.90 -17.69
N PRO A 8 2.33 -12.83 -16.37
CA PRO A 8 2.90 -11.77 -15.55
C PRO A 8 4.43 -11.82 -15.60
N SER A 9 5.05 -10.68 -15.88
CA SER A 9 6.51 -10.57 -16.07
C SER A 9 7.32 -10.75 -14.77
N TRP A 10 6.64 -10.92 -13.64
CA TRP A 10 7.18 -11.17 -12.31
C TRP A 10 6.08 -11.74 -11.39
N GLY A 11 6.44 -12.22 -10.21
CA GLY A 11 5.49 -12.73 -9.21
C GLY A 11 6.10 -12.77 -7.81
N TYR A 12 5.49 -13.52 -6.90
CA TYR A 12 5.96 -13.64 -5.51
C TYR A 12 6.65 -14.98 -5.20
N GLU A 13 6.62 -15.94 -6.14
CA GLU A 13 7.11 -17.30 -5.92
C GLU A 13 8.05 -17.79 -7.04
N GLY A 14 8.84 -18.81 -6.71
CA GLY A 14 9.70 -19.52 -7.66
C GLY A 14 10.67 -18.60 -8.41
N ALA A 15 10.92 -18.92 -9.68
CA ALA A 15 11.83 -18.17 -10.53
C ALA A 15 11.38 -16.73 -10.83
N MET A 16 10.11 -16.40 -10.57
CA MET A 16 9.56 -15.06 -10.76
C MET A 16 9.49 -14.26 -9.45
N GLY A 17 9.87 -14.86 -8.31
CA GLY A 17 9.77 -14.27 -6.99
C GLY A 17 10.78 -13.15 -6.69
N PRO A 18 10.66 -12.47 -5.54
CA PRO A 18 11.41 -11.23 -5.27
C PRO A 18 12.93 -11.40 -5.20
N ALA A 19 13.42 -12.61 -4.90
CA ALA A 19 14.85 -12.93 -4.94
C ALA A 19 15.43 -12.90 -6.38
N HIS A 20 14.57 -12.95 -7.40
CA HIS A 20 14.95 -13.03 -8.81
C HIS A 20 14.56 -11.80 -9.62
N TRP A 21 13.75 -10.87 -9.09
CA TRP A 21 13.22 -9.73 -9.84
C TRP A 21 14.27 -8.96 -10.64
N ALA A 22 15.43 -8.65 -10.07
CA ALA A 22 16.49 -7.93 -10.78
C ALA A 22 17.03 -8.65 -12.03
N LYS A 23 16.85 -9.97 -12.12
CA LYS A 23 17.29 -10.80 -13.25
C LYS A 23 16.21 -10.95 -14.32
N LEU A 24 14.96 -10.62 -14.02
CA LEU A 24 13.83 -10.78 -14.96
C LEU A 24 13.85 -9.71 -16.07
N SER A 25 14.40 -8.53 -15.77
CA SER A 25 14.52 -7.44 -16.74
C SER A 25 15.62 -6.45 -16.32
N PRO A 26 16.39 -5.87 -17.26
CA PRO A 26 17.30 -4.76 -16.95
C PRO A 26 16.61 -3.56 -16.28
N LYS A 27 15.29 -3.38 -16.53
CA LYS A 27 14.49 -2.34 -15.88
C LYS A 27 14.34 -2.56 -14.38
N TYR A 28 14.53 -3.77 -13.87
CA TYR A 28 14.32 -4.15 -12.48
C TYR A 28 15.62 -4.18 -11.67
N HIS A 29 16.74 -3.65 -12.20
CA HIS A 29 18.04 -3.67 -11.53
C HIS A 29 18.00 -3.12 -10.09
N ALA A 30 17.21 -2.08 -9.84
CA ALA A 30 17.05 -1.49 -8.50
C ALA A 30 16.53 -2.50 -7.47
N CYS A 31 15.76 -3.51 -7.88
CA CYS A 31 15.29 -4.57 -6.98
C CYS A 31 16.42 -5.41 -6.35
N GLY A 32 17.62 -5.43 -6.96
CA GLY A 32 18.77 -6.19 -6.48
C GLY A 32 19.96 -5.31 -6.06
N GLU A 33 20.10 -4.13 -6.67
CA GLU A 33 21.26 -3.25 -6.46
C GLU A 33 20.95 -2.06 -5.53
N GLY A 34 19.67 -1.71 -5.40
CA GLY A 34 19.19 -0.58 -4.61
C GLY A 34 19.64 -0.62 -3.14
N LYS A 35 19.80 0.56 -2.54
CA LYS A 35 20.30 0.77 -1.17
C LYS A 35 19.24 1.30 -0.21
N HIS A 36 18.13 1.80 -0.75
CA HIS A 36 17.00 2.36 -0.02
C HIS A 36 15.72 1.63 -0.46
N GLN A 37 15.73 0.31 -0.30
CA GLN A 37 14.65 -0.55 -0.74
C GLN A 37 13.58 -0.72 0.34
N SER A 38 12.35 -0.91 -0.11
CA SER A 38 11.17 -1.21 0.71
C SER A 38 10.65 -2.63 0.42
N PRO A 39 9.90 -3.25 1.34
CA PRO A 39 9.54 -2.76 2.68
C PRO A 39 10.69 -2.91 3.68
N ILE A 40 10.54 -2.35 4.89
CA ILE A 40 11.54 -2.46 5.97
C ILE A 40 10.89 -2.88 7.29
N ASN A 41 11.71 -3.33 8.24
CA ASN A 41 11.27 -3.41 9.64
C ASN A 41 11.31 -2.02 10.26
N LEU A 42 10.16 -1.51 10.69
CA LEU A 42 9.99 -0.19 11.31
C LEU A 42 10.36 -0.27 12.78
N GLN A 43 11.43 0.43 13.13
CA GLN A 43 11.94 0.60 14.49
C GLN A 43 12.77 1.89 14.53
N PRO A 44 13.08 2.44 15.71
CA PRO A 44 13.75 3.75 15.81
C PRO A 44 15.08 3.87 15.06
N SER A 45 15.78 2.74 14.82
CA SER A 45 17.04 2.73 14.08
C SER A 45 16.92 2.73 12.56
N THR A 46 15.72 2.52 12.00
CA THR A 46 15.51 2.34 10.55
C THR A 46 14.45 3.28 9.97
N ALA A 47 13.54 3.77 10.81
CA ALA A 47 12.52 4.73 10.44
C ALA A 47 12.32 5.76 11.56
N ARG A 48 11.92 6.98 11.18
CA ARG A 48 11.58 8.02 12.15
C ARG A 48 10.11 7.88 12.53
N ARG A 49 9.83 7.74 13.83
CA ARG A 49 8.46 7.81 14.37
C ARG A 49 8.12 9.24 14.77
N TYR A 50 6.89 9.64 14.49
CA TYR A 50 6.33 10.91 14.91
C TYR A 50 5.08 10.68 15.74
N THR A 51 4.93 11.40 16.85
CA THR A 51 3.77 11.32 17.74
C THR A 51 3.25 12.72 18.09
N GLY A 52 1.94 12.93 18.02
CA GLY A 52 1.27 14.19 18.39
C GLY A 52 1.51 15.35 17.42
N ASN A 53 1.48 16.59 17.93
CA ASN A 53 1.52 17.83 17.11
C ASN A 53 2.92 18.27 16.65
N THR A 54 3.97 17.50 16.93
CA THR A 54 5.36 17.83 16.51
C THR A 54 5.74 17.22 15.16
N ALA A 55 4.80 16.55 14.50
CA ALA A 55 5.01 15.89 13.22
C ALA A 55 4.89 16.86 12.02
N PRO A 56 5.60 16.61 10.91
CA PRO A 56 5.19 17.13 9.60
C PRO A 56 3.70 16.89 9.41
N THR A 57 2.96 17.94 9.08
CA THR A 57 1.51 17.85 8.89
C THR A 57 1.25 17.02 7.65
N LEU A 58 0.84 15.77 7.85
CA LEU A 58 0.17 15.00 6.82
C LEU A 58 -1.28 15.44 6.82
N ASP A 59 -1.60 16.31 5.87
CA ASP A 59 -2.93 16.84 5.66
C ASP A 59 -3.65 15.98 4.63
N LEU A 60 -4.39 15.00 5.15
CA LEU A 60 -5.31 14.17 4.37
C LEU A 60 -6.73 14.78 4.36
N GLN A 61 -6.92 16.02 4.81
CA GLN A 61 -8.26 16.64 4.87
C GLN A 61 -8.82 16.93 3.47
N ARG A 62 -7.97 16.96 2.45
CA ARG A 62 -8.35 17.08 1.04
C ARG A 62 -8.60 15.73 0.35
N TRP A 63 -8.76 14.66 1.11
CA TRP A 63 -9.53 13.51 0.64
C TRP A 63 -11.01 13.91 0.53
N THR A 64 -11.31 14.63 -0.55
CA THR A 64 -12.68 14.84 -1.01
C THR A 64 -13.20 13.48 -1.43
N ALA A 65 -13.97 12.82 -0.56
CA ALA A 65 -14.60 11.55 -0.87
C ALA A 65 -15.42 11.71 -2.17
N THR A 66 -14.86 11.30 -3.30
CA THR A 66 -15.67 11.11 -4.48
C THR A 66 -16.47 9.84 -4.24
N THR A 67 -17.74 10.01 -3.90
CA THR A 67 -18.76 8.97 -4.10
C THR A 67 -18.90 8.78 -5.61
N GLY A 68 -17.93 8.09 -6.19
CA GLY A 68 -17.80 7.90 -7.61
C GLY A 68 -17.48 6.44 -7.89
N PRO A 69 -17.95 5.90 -9.02
CA PRO A 69 -17.54 4.60 -9.47
C PRO A 69 -16.02 4.54 -9.59
N VAL A 70 -15.39 3.55 -8.95
CA VAL A 70 -13.97 3.20 -9.20
C VAL A 70 -13.88 1.88 -9.93
N SER A 71 -12.73 1.62 -10.54
CA SER A 71 -12.39 0.30 -11.06
C SER A 71 -11.60 -0.45 -9.99
N ALA A 72 -12.15 -1.55 -9.50
CA ALA A 72 -11.45 -2.48 -8.65
C ALA A 72 -11.09 -3.74 -9.45
N VAL A 73 -9.90 -4.29 -9.22
CA VAL A 73 -9.41 -5.46 -9.94
C VAL A 73 -8.37 -6.20 -9.13
N HIS A 74 -8.43 -7.53 -9.12
CA HIS A 74 -7.24 -8.32 -8.82
C HIS A 74 -6.36 -8.39 -10.07
N ASN A 75 -5.28 -7.60 -10.11
CA ASN A 75 -4.47 -7.42 -11.33
C ASN A 75 -3.47 -8.55 -11.61
N GLY A 76 -3.57 -9.67 -10.87
CA GLY A 76 -2.61 -10.78 -10.91
C GLY A 76 -1.49 -10.66 -9.88
N HIS A 77 -1.32 -9.49 -9.26
CA HIS A 77 -0.31 -9.25 -8.22
C HIS A 77 -0.92 -8.75 -6.90
N ALA A 78 -2.02 -7.99 -6.96
CA ALA A 78 -2.72 -7.48 -5.79
C ALA A 78 -4.16 -7.11 -6.14
N LEU A 79 -4.99 -7.05 -5.12
CA LEU A 79 -6.26 -6.34 -5.15
C LEU A 79 -5.98 -4.84 -5.19
N GLN A 80 -6.30 -4.20 -6.31
CA GLN A 80 -6.01 -2.80 -6.58
C GLN A 80 -7.29 -2.04 -6.96
N VAL A 81 -7.33 -0.76 -6.58
CA VAL A 81 -8.33 0.20 -7.00
C VAL A 81 -7.64 1.39 -7.65
N ASP A 82 -7.96 1.64 -8.91
CA ASP A 82 -7.47 2.81 -9.64
C ASP A 82 -8.33 4.03 -9.30
N MET A 83 -7.66 5.13 -8.93
CA MET A 83 -8.33 6.37 -8.57
C MET A 83 -8.55 7.24 -9.81
N PRO A 84 -9.77 7.77 -10.02
CA PRO A 84 -9.99 8.78 -11.04
C PRO A 84 -9.07 10.00 -10.81
N ALA A 85 -8.66 10.65 -11.89
CA ALA A 85 -7.88 11.88 -11.79
C ALA A 85 -8.58 12.91 -10.89
N ASN A 86 -7.82 13.51 -9.97
CA ASN A 86 -8.30 14.49 -8.99
C ASN A 86 -9.36 13.99 -7.99
N ALA A 87 -9.62 12.68 -7.92
CA ALA A 87 -10.55 12.12 -6.94
C ALA A 87 -10.10 12.35 -5.50
N ALA A 88 -8.78 12.34 -5.27
CA ALA A 88 -8.18 12.37 -3.96
C ALA A 88 -6.80 13.02 -4.00
N SER A 89 -6.51 13.86 -3.01
CA SER A 89 -5.17 14.42 -2.80
C SER A 89 -4.81 14.45 -1.33
N LEU A 90 -3.51 14.42 -1.06
CA LEU A 90 -2.92 14.63 0.25
C LEU A 90 -1.84 15.70 0.18
N ARG A 91 -1.57 16.36 1.29
CA ARG A 91 -0.47 17.31 1.41
C ARG A 91 0.50 16.86 2.49
N TYR A 92 1.78 16.82 2.15
CA TYR A 92 2.87 16.45 3.05
C TYR A 92 4.05 17.37 2.81
N ALA A 93 4.63 17.94 3.88
CA ALA A 93 5.77 18.85 3.80
C ALA A 93 5.62 19.95 2.71
N ASN A 94 4.45 20.61 2.69
CA ASN A 94 4.06 21.64 1.71
C ASN A 94 3.96 21.20 0.24
N THR A 95 4.10 19.90 -0.04
CA THR A 95 3.91 19.33 -1.38
C THR A 95 2.55 18.66 -1.47
N THR A 96 1.84 18.86 -2.58
CA THR A 96 0.57 18.19 -2.86
C THR A 96 0.82 16.96 -3.70
N TYR A 97 0.25 15.84 -3.31
CA TYR A 97 0.30 14.57 -4.03
C TYR A 97 -1.12 14.15 -4.40
N THR A 98 -1.33 13.86 -5.67
CA THR A 98 -2.60 13.32 -6.18
C THR A 98 -2.55 11.80 -6.09
N MET A 99 -3.59 11.19 -5.52
CA MET A 99 -3.68 9.74 -5.40
C MET A 99 -3.89 9.11 -6.76
N GLN A 100 -3.10 8.07 -7.05
CA GLN A 100 -3.14 7.35 -8.32
C GLN A 100 -3.94 6.06 -8.17
N GLN A 101 -3.68 5.33 -7.10
CA GLN A 101 -4.30 4.04 -6.81
C GLN A 101 -4.13 3.73 -5.32
N TRP A 102 -4.83 2.69 -4.89
CA TRP A 102 -4.42 1.96 -3.70
C TRP A 102 -4.53 0.46 -3.93
N HIS A 103 -3.76 -0.31 -3.16
CA HIS A 103 -3.76 -1.77 -3.25
C HIS A 103 -3.44 -2.40 -1.90
N ILE A 104 -3.66 -3.71 -1.78
CA ILE A 104 -3.49 -4.44 -0.52
C ILE A 104 -2.45 -5.56 -0.68
N HIS A 105 -1.66 -5.73 0.38
CA HIS A 105 -0.75 -6.85 0.59
C HIS A 105 -1.23 -7.76 1.72
N THR A 106 -1.05 -9.07 1.55
CA THR A 106 -1.30 -10.11 2.54
C THR A 106 -0.14 -11.13 2.55
N PRO A 107 0.58 -11.31 3.66
CA PRO A 107 0.52 -10.52 4.91
C PRO A 107 1.03 -9.09 4.72
N SER A 108 1.19 -8.31 5.80
CA SER A 108 1.85 -7.00 5.70
C SER A 108 3.27 -7.12 5.14
N GLU A 109 3.67 -6.13 4.35
CA GLU A 109 5.02 -6.04 3.80
C GLU A 109 5.99 -5.45 4.83
N HIS A 110 5.60 -4.33 5.44
CA HIS A 110 6.30 -3.77 6.59
C HIS A 110 6.06 -4.62 7.82
N ARG A 111 6.98 -4.44 8.78
CA ARG A 111 6.89 -4.96 10.14
C ARG A 111 7.07 -3.81 11.11
N ILE A 112 6.51 -3.91 12.31
CA ILE A 112 6.89 -3.06 13.46
C ILE A 112 7.59 -3.96 14.47
N ASP A 113 8.83 -3.62 14.83
CA ASP A 113 9.63 -4.39 15.80
C ASP A 113 9.64 -5.92 15.51
N GLY A 114 9.70 -6.28 14.23
CA GLY A 114 9.72 -7.67 13.75
C GLY A 114 8.36 -8.34 13.59
N ARG A 115 7.26 -7.71 14.03
CA ARG A 115 5.90 -8.25 13.91
C ARG A 115 5.29 -7.97 12.54
N HIS A 116 4.78 -9.03 11.90
CA HIS A 116 3.86 -8.93 10.76
C HIS A 116 2.41 -8.68 11.23
N TYR A 117 1.64 -8.07 10.34
CA TYR A 117 0.20 -7.90 10.45
C TYR A 117 -0.52 -8.74 9.40
N ALA A 118 -1.83 -8.90 9.55
CA ALA A 118 -2.65 -9.74 8.68
C ALA A 118 -2.65 -9.24 7.22
N GLY A 119 -2.51 -7.93 7.03
CA GLY A 119 -2.30 -7.32 5.73
C GLY A 119 -1.84 -5.87 5.85
N GLU A 120 -1.64 -5.22 4.72
CA GLU A 120 -1.24 -3.82 4.65
C GLU A 120 -1.82 -3.17 3.39
N ILE A 121 -2.44 -2.01 3.53
CA ILE A 121 -2.94 -1.22 2.41
C ILE A 121 -1.96 -0.11 2.09
N HIS A 122 -1.70 0.11 0.80
CA HIS A 122 -0.85 1.17 0.28
C HIS A 122 -1.67 2.15 -0.56
N TRP A 123 -1.71 3.41 -0.17
CA TRP A 123 -2.23 4.51 -0.97
C TRP A 123 -1.10 5.21 -1.70
N VAL A 124 -1.00 5.00 -3.02
CA VAL A 124 0.09 5.53 -3.83
C VAL A 124 -0.32 6.87 -4.42
N SER A 125 0.50 7.89 -4.16
CA SER A 125 0.26 9.26 -4.61
C SER A 125 1.50 9.84 -5.29
N LYS A 126 1.27 10.82 -6.19
CA LYS A 126 2.33 11.43 -7.01
C LYS A 126 2.18 12.96 -7.02
N SER A 127 3.29 13.69 -6.86
CA SER A 127 3.31 15.15 -7.00
C SER A 127 3.31 15.58 -8.47
N ALA A 128 3.15 16.88 -8.73
CA ALA A 128 3.26 17.43 -10.09
C ALA A 128 4.65 17.21 -10.72
N GLU A 129 5.69 17.23 -9.89
CA GLU A 129 7.10 16.98 -10.25
C GLU A 129 7.42 15.49 -10.35
N GLY A 130 6.45 14.63 -10.05
CA GLY A 130 6.55 13.18 -10.19
C GLY A 130 7.14 12.45 -8.99
N GLN A 131 7.32 13.12 -7.86
CA GLN A 131 7.74 12.49 -6.61
C GLN A 131 6.65 11.55 -6.10
N LEU A 132 7.05 10.38 -5.60
CA LEU A 132 6.12 9.39 -5.07
C LEU A 132 6.03 9.49 -3.54
N LEU A 133 4.80 9.40 -3.05
CA LEU A 133 4.50 9.25 -1.63
C LEU A 133 3.52 8.10 -1.46
N VAL A 134 3.84 7.18 -0.55
CA VAL A 134 2.97 6.07 -0.19
C VAL A 134 2.58 6.18 1.27
N VAL A 135 1.27 6.22 1.52
CA VAL A 135 0.73 6.04 2.87
C VAL A 135 0.38 4.57 3.04
N GLY A 136 0.91 3.93 4.08
CA GLY A 136 0.65 2.53 4.44
C GLY A 136 -0.16 2.44 5.73
N ALA A 137 -1.11 1.52 5.82
CA ALA A 137 -1.75 1.16 7.09
C ALA A 137 -1.88 -0.36 7.23
N PHE A 138 -1.62 -0.86 8.43
CA PHE A 138 -1.74 -2.29 8.73
C PHE A 138 -3.20 -2.71 8.93
N PHE A 139 -3.51 -3.95 8.60
CA PHE A 139 -4.72 -4.64 9.02
C PHE A 139 -4.39 -5.64 10.13
N ASP A 140 -5.07 -5.55 11.27
CA ASP A 140 -4.88 -6.45 12.40
C ASP A 140 -6.21 -7.07 12.83
N ALA A 141 -6.19 -8.36 13.18
CA ALA A 141 -7.39 -9.03 13.67
C ALA A 141 -7.78 -8.46 15.04
N ALA A 142 -9.07 -8.19 15.25
CA ALA A 142 -9.60 -7.87 16.58
C ALA A 142 -11.00 -8.45 16.78
N ASP A 143 -11.25 -8.93 18.00
CA ASP A 143 -12.55 -9.41 18.41
C ASP A 143 -13.57 -8.26 18.39
N LYS A 144 -14.71 -8.46 17.71
CA LYS A 144 -15.80 -7.49 17.56
C LYS A 144 -15.42 -6.18 16.83
N ALA A 145 -14.41 -6.21 15.94
CA ALA A 145 -14.09 -5.06 15.11
C ALA A 145 -15.29 -4.63 14.25
N THR A 146 -15.52 -3.31 14.14
CA THR A 146 -16.43 -2.75 13.15
C THR A 146 -15.75 -2.77 11.79
N GLU A 147 -16.41 -3.36 10.81
CA GLU A 147 -15.88 -3.50 9.46
C GLU A 147 -15.54 -2.14 8.84
N PRO A 148 -14.32 -1.91 8.30
CA PRO A 148 -14.13 -0.79 7.39
C PRO A 148 -14.94 -1.07 6.12
N ASN A 149 -16.03 -0.31 5.94
CA ASN A 149 -17.04 -0.51 4.89
C ASN A 149 -16.48 -0.53 3.45
N PHE A 150 -15.25 -0.05 3.22
CA PHE A 150 -14.65 -0.01 1.89
C PHE A 150 -14.09 -1.36 1.41
N LEU A 151 -13.77 -2.31 2.31
CA LEU A 151 -13.16 -3.59 1.91
C LEU A 151 -14.17 -4.61 1.39
N THR A 152 -15.34 -4.68 2.01
CA THR A 152 -16.41 -5.65 1.69
C THR A 152 -16.78 -5.68 0.20
N PRO A 153 -17.09 -4.55 -0.47
CA PRO A 153 -17.49 -4.60 -1.88
C PRO A 153 -16.38 -5.11 -2.81
N ILE A 154 -15.12 -5.00 -2.42
CA ILE A 154 -13.99 -5.36 -3.26
C ILE A 154 -13.57 -6.81 -3.04
N THR A 155 -13.58 -7.29 -1.78
CA THR A 155 -13.28 -8.69 -1.45
C THR A 155 -14.38 -9.67 -1.88
N ALA A 156 -15.59 -9.19 -2.20
CA ALA A 156 -16.69 -10.04 -2.63
C ALA A 156 -16.66 -10.44 -4.12
N GLN A 157 -15.94 -9.71 -4.98
CA GLN A 157 -15.92 -9.94 -6.44
C GLN A 157 -14.52 -9.75 -7.07
N PRO A 158 -13.49 -10.49 -6.65
CA PRO A 158 -12.11 -10.12 -6.97
C PRO A 158 -11.63 -10.44 -8.40
N GLN A 159 -12.28 -11.36 -9.11
CA GLN A 159 -11.72 -11.95 -10.34
C GLN A 159 -12.15 -11.24 -11.64
N GLU A 160 -13.11 -10.33 -11.58
CA GLU A 160 -13.51 -9.50 -12.72
C GLU A 160 -13.14 -8.05 -12.43
N ARG A 161 -12.73 -7.29 -13.44
CA ARG A 161 -12.63 -5.82 -13.31
C ARG A 161 -14.02 -5.30 -12.97
N THR A 162 -14.33 -5.12 -11.69
CA THR A 162 -15.59 -4.53 -11.26
C THR A 162 -15.50 -3.04 -11.52
N SER A 163 -16.14 -2.62 -12.61
CA SER A 163 -16.35 -1.21 -12.89
C SER A 163 -17.51 -0.72 -12.05
N ASN A 164 -17.43 0.52 -11.58
CA ASN A 164 -18.46 1.17 -10.79
C ASN A 164 -18.67 0.63 -9.37
N VAL A 165 -17.60 0.19 -8.72
CA VAL A 165 -17.65 -0.09 -7.29
C VAL A 165 -17.91 1.22 -6.54
N LYS A 166 -18.97 1.24 -5.73
CA LYS A 166 -19.21 2.32 -4.77
C LYS A 166 -18.41 2.04 -3.51
N LEU A 167 -17.39 2.85 -3.25
CA LEU A 167 -16.61 2.77 -2.02
C LEU A 167 -17.11 3.76 -0.99
N ASP A 168 -17.25 3.27 0.24
CA ASP A 168 -17.46 4.12 1.41
C ASP A 168 -16.10 4.63 1.91
N TRP A 169 -15.78 5.86 1.53
CA TRP A 169 -14.52 6.51 1.90
C TRP A 169 -14.45 6.97 3.37
N SER A 170 -15.52 6.84 4.15
CA SER A 170 -15.56 7.33 5.54
C SER A 170 -14.56 6.60 6.46
N GLY A 171 -14.43 5.27 6.31
CA GLY A 171 -13.45 4.48 7.05
C GLY A 171 -12.02 4.84 6.69
N VAL A 172 -11.79 5.30 5.46
CA VAL A 172 -10.49 5.77 5.00
C VAL A 172 -10.23 7.19 5.52
N ARG A 173 -11.24 8.07 5.53
CA ARG A 173 -11.17 9.39 6.16
C ARG A 173 -10.89 9.33 7.68
N ALA A 174 -11.24 8.26 8.38
CA ALA A 174 -10.84 8.08 9.77
C ALA A 174 -9.31 8.07 9.96
N LEU A 175 -8.57 7.73 8.90
CA LEU A 175 -7.11 7.79 8.86
C LEU A 175 -6.57 9.18 8.55
N ALA A 176 -7.42 10.18 8.30
CA ALA A 176 -7.06 11.46 7.69
C ALA A 176 -6.25 12.42 8.57
N THR A 177 -5.96 12.04 9.81
CA THR A 177 -5.13 12.83 10.74
C THR A 177 -4.25 11.89 11.56
N PRO A 178 -3.26 11.23 10.93
CA PRO A 178 -2.42 10.31 11.64
C PRO A 178 -1.53 11.07 12.62
N GLN A 179 -1.81 10.90 13.90
CA GLN A 179 -1.04 11.51 14.99
C GLN A 179 0.14 10.62 15.40
N ASP A 180 0.24 9.41 14.84
CA ASP A 180 1.30 8.45 15.11
C ASP A 180 1.66 7.67 13.84
N TYR A 181 2.84 7.90 13.30
CA TYR A 181 3.30 7.25 12.07
C TYR A 181 4.81 7.14 12.01
N TRP A 182 5.28 6.20 11.19
CA TRP A 182 6.66 6.03 10.79
C TRP A 182 6.90 6.64 9.42
N THR A 183 8.07 7.23 9.20
CA THR A 183 8.47 7.70 7.88
C THR A 183 9.93 7.45 7.59
N TYR A 184 10.21 7.18 6.32
CA TYR A 184 11.54 6.97 5.78
C TYR A 184 11.52 7.19 4.25
N SER A 185 12.70 7.34 3.65
CA SER A 185 12.86 7.34 2.20
C SER A 185 13.20 5.91 1.74
N GLY A 186 12.40 5.37 0.83
CA GLY A 186 12.49 3.99 0.38
C GLY A 186 12.21 3.84 -1.11
N SER A 187 11.60 2.72 -1.48
CA SER A 187 11.30 2.36 -2.87
C SER A 187 9.86 1.91 -3.05
N LEU A 188 9.47 1.64 -4.30
CA LEU A 188 8.35 0.74 -4.59
C LEU A 188 8.70 -0.67 -4.06
N THR A 189 7.71 -1.39 -3.54
CA THR A 189 7.87 -2.78 -3.05
C THR A 189 7.69 -3.82 -4.15
N THR A 190 7.42 -3.39 -5.37
CA THR A 190 7.25 -4.21 -6.57
C THR A 190 8.16 -3.71 -7.70
N PRO A 191 8.50 -4.56 -8.69
CA PRO A 191 9.27 -4.12 -9.85
C PRO A 191 8.67 -2.89 -10.53
N PRO A 192 9.48 -1.88 -10.90
CA PRO A 192 10.95 -1.89 -10.98
C PRO A 192 11.70 -1.54 -9.69
N CYS A 193 11.03 -1.49 -8.53
CA CYS A 193 11.62 -1.15 -7.23
C CYS A 193 12.29 0.23 -7.18
N THR A 194 11.73 1.19 -7.91
CA THR A 194 12.21 2.58 -7.99
C THR A 194 12.36 3.19 -6.60
N GLU A 195 13.55 3.71 -6.29
CA GLU A 195 13.84 4.43 -5.04
C GLU A 195 13.38 5.89 -5.06
N GLY A 196 13.50 6.59 -3.94
CA GLY A 196 13.04 7.98 -3.78
C GLY A 196 11.56 8.10 -3.45
N VAL A 197 10.94 7.01 -2.97
CA VAL A 197 9.57 7.00 -2.47
C VAL A 197 9.57 7.50 -1.03
N THR A 198 8.72 8.48 -0.72
CA THR A 198 8.47 8.86 0.68
C THR A 198 7.44 7.91 1.26
N TRP A 199 7.82 7.14 2.28
CA TRP A 199 6.89 6.27 2.99
C TRP A 199 6.35 6.95 4.24
N ILE A 200 5.05 6.83 4.44
CA ILE A 200 4.35 7.17 5.69
C ILE A 200 3.56 5.93 6.12
N VAL A 201 4.01 5.21 7.15
CA VAL A 201 3.32 4.01 7.64
C VAL A 201 2.63 4.32 8.96
N LEU A 202 1.30 4.26 8.98
CA LEU A 202 0.50 4.53 10.17
C LEU A 202 0.80 3.52 11.26
N ASN A 203 1.01 4.00 12.48
CA ASN A 203 1.38 3.12 13.59
C ASN A 203 0.17 2.32 14.12
N GLU A 204 -1.02 2.91 14.10
CA GLU A 204 -2.24 2.24 14.54
C GLU A 204 -2.86 1.40 13.40
N PRO A 205 -3.03 0.08 13.59
CA PRO A 205 -3.62 -0.77 12.57
C PRO A 205 -5.14 -0.60 12.49
N LEU A 206 -5.66 -0.69 11.28
CA LEU A 206 -7.08 -0.90 11.01
C LEU A 206 -7.51 -2.26 11.54
N LYS A 207 -8.55 -2.29 12.36
CA LYS A 207 -9.06 -3.51 12.95
C LYS A 207 -10.04 -4.22 12.03
N LEU A 208 -9.79 -5.50 11.77
CA LEU A 208 -10.64 -6.38 10.97
C LEU A 208 -11.16 -7.53 11.82
N SER A 209 -12.38 -8.00 11.52
CA SER A 209 -12.86 -9.26 12.08
C SER A 209 -12.08 -10.44 11.50
N SER A 210 -12.05 -11.57 12.21
CA SER A 210 -11.40 -12.79 11.72
C SER A 210 -11.96 -13.28 10.38
N GLU A 211 -13.24 -13.00 10.10
CA GLU A 211 -13.87 -13.34 8.83
C GLU A 211 -13.38 -12.43 7.70
N GLN A 212 -13.19 -11.14 7.95
CA GLN A 212 -12.63 -10.21 6.98
C GLN A 212 -11.17 -10.50 6.69
N VAL A 213 -10.36 -10.83 7.71
CA VAL A 213 -8.97 -11.25 7.52
C VAL A 213 -8.93 -12.46 6.59
N ARG A 214 -9.79 -13.46 6.83
CA ARG A 214 -9.88 -14.65 5.97
C ARG A 214 -10.25 -14.29 4.53
N ARG A 215 -11.34 -13.53 4.33
CA ARG A 215 -11.76 -13.06 3.00
C ARG A 215 -10.64 -12.32 2.27
N LEU A 216 -9.93 -11.46 2.99
CA LEU A 216 -8.85 -10.67 2.42
C LEU A 216 -7.69 -11.57 1.96
N VAL A 217 -7.24 -12.49 2.82
CA VAL A 217 -6.17 -13.44 2.50
C VAL A 217 -6.56 -14.36 1.34
N ASP A 218 -7.77 -14.92 1.36
CA ASP A 218 -8.26 -15.82 0.30
C ASP A 218 -8.37 -15.09 -1.05
N THR A 219 -8.73 -13.81 -1.01
CA THR A 219 -8.88 -12.98 -2.22
C THR A 219 -7.54 -12.55 -2.80
N ASN A 220 -6.63 -12.10 -1.94
CA ASN A 220 -5.42 -11.40 -2.34
C ASN A 220 -4.20 -12.33 -2.45
N ASN A 221 -4.30 -13.54 -1.89
CA ASN A 221 -3.24 -14.55 -1.83
C ASN A 221 -1.94 -14.03 -1.18
N PHE A 222 -0.85 -14.78 -1.30
CA PHE A 222 0.45 -14.29 -0.87
C PHE A 222 1.01 -13.29 -1.88
N ASN A 223 1.23 -12.05 -1.44
CA ASN A 223 1.78 -11.00 -2.30
C ASN A 223 2.67 -10.01 -1.56
N ALA A 224 3.42 -10.45 -0.55
CA ALA A 224 4.30 -9.60 0.23
C ALA A 224 5.78 -9.83 -0.12
N ARG A 225 6.52 -8.77 -0.44
CA ARG A 225 8.00 -8.79 -0.49
C ARG A 225 8.56 -8.94 0.92
N TYR A 226 9.67 -9.66 1.06
CA TYR A 226 10.41 -9.70 2.33
C TYR A 226 11.01 -8.33 2.68
N THR A 227 11.20 -8.07 3.97
CA THR A 227 11.83 -6.82 4.45
C THR A 227 13.27 -6.71 3.97
N MET A 228 13.60 -5.53 3.46
CA MET A 228 14.91 -5.20 2.93
C MET A 228 15.83 -4.69 4.04
N PRO A 229 17.14 -4.92 3.95
CA PRO A 229 18.11 -4.28 4.82
C PRO A 229 18.05 -2.76 4.64
N THR A 230 18.18 -2.01 5.72
CA THR A 230 18.26 -0.54 5.70
C THR A 230 19.53 -0.10 6.41
N ALA A 231 20.18 0.95 5.91
CA ALA A 231 21.19 1.66 6.69
C ALA A 231 20.54 2.17 7.98
N LYS A 232 21.26 2.12 9.10
CA LYS A 232 20.76 2.71 10.35
C LYS A 232 20.66 4.23 10.15
N LEU A 233 19.53 4.81 10.58
CA LEU A 233 19.31 6.27 10.60
C LEU A 233 20.32 7.00 11.48
#